data_AF-A0A926PE89-F1
#
_entry.id   AF-A0A926PE89-F1
#
_cell.length_a   1.000
_cell.length_b   1.000
_cell.length_c   1.000
_cell.angle_alpha   90.00
_cell.angle_beta   90.00
_cell.angle_gamma   90.00
#
_symmetry.space_group_name_H-M   'P 1'
#
loop_
_entity.id
_entity.type
_entity.pdbx_description
1 polymer ?
#
loop_
_entity_poly.entity_id
_entity_poly.type
_entity_poly.pdbx_seq_one_letter_code
_entity_poly.pdbx_strand_id
1 'polypeptide(L)'
;MNETPLDLERLNAISQGKVAFQQRLVQMFVKNAQPGLEQIRFALQVQDFLTIEQQAHRIRGASANVGVFMMPEVAAQLERQAREKTLEGATERLEALEDQLEKVKDFLENWVL
;
A
#
# COMPACT_ATOMS: atom_id res chain seq x y z
N MET A 1 5.11 -5.09 21.16
CA MET A 1 4.19 -6.10 20.62
C MET A 1 4.37 -6.03 19.12
N ASN A 2 4.85 -7.09 18.45
CA ASN A 2 4.98 -7.08 17.00
C ASN A 2 3.56 -7.18 16.42
N GLU A 3 2.91 -6.03 16.27
CA GLU A 3 1.64 -5.93 15.57
C GLU A 3 1.90 -6.22 14.10
N THR A 4 1.26 -7.28 13.59
CA THR A 4 1.24 -7.61 12.17
C THR A 4 0.86 -6.38 11.34
N PRO A 5 1.48 -6.14 10.16
CA PRO A 5 1.09 -5.04 9.28
C PRO A 5 -0.26 -5.28 8.57
N LEU A 6 -0.88 -6.45 8.82
CA LEU A 6 -2.10 -6.91 8.16
C LEU A 6 -3.24 -7.17 9.15
N ASP A 7 -4.44 -6.78 8.74
CA ASP A 7 -5.72 -7.26 9.26
C ASP A 7 -5.93 -8.72 8.83
N LEU A 8 -5.55 -9.64 9.72
CA LEU A 8 -5.66 -11.07 9.48
C LEU A 8 -7.11 -11.56 9.43
N GLU A 9 -8.06 -10.89 10.10
CA GLU A 9 -9.48 -11.26 10.04
C GLU A 9 -10.03 -11.01 8.64
N ARG A 10 -9.73 -9.82 8.09
CA ARG A 10 -10.09 -9.48 6.72
C ARG A 10 -9.43 -10.43 5.72
N LEU A 11 -8.13 -10.66 5.87
CA LEU A 11 -7.38 -11.54 4.97
C LEU A 11 -7.91 -12.98 5.04
N ASN A 12 -8.32 -13.45 6.22
CA ASN A 12 -9.02 -14.72 6.41
C ASN A 12 -10.37 -14.75 5.69
N ALA A 13 -11.17 -13.68 5.78
CA ALA A 13 -12.47 -13.59 5.12
C ALA A 13 -12.37 -13.67 3.59
N ILE A 14 -11.46 -12.90 2.97
CA ILE A 14 -11.31 -12.89 1.50
C ILE A 14 -10.65 -14.17 0.95
N SER A 15 -9.90 -14.88 1.79
CA SER A 15 -9.21 -16.13 1.42
C SER A 15 -9.99 -17.40 1.79
N GLN A 16 -11.11 -17.26 2.53
CA GLN A 16 -11.85 -18.38 3.13
C GLN A 16 -10.96 -19.27 4.01
N GLY A 17 -10.02 -18.65 4.75
CA GLY A 17 -9.07 -19.33 5.64
C GLY A 17 -7.99 -20.15 4.96
N LYS A 18 -7.87 -20.11 3.63
CA LYS A 18 -6.82 -20.84 2.89
C LYS A 18 -5.50 -20.07 2.97
N VAL A 19 -4.61 -20.48 3.88
CA VAL A 19 -3.32 -19.79 4.14
C VAL A 19 -2.47 -19.60 2.87
N ALA A 20 -2.33 -20.62 2.03
CA ALA A 20 -1.60 -20.50 0.76
C ALA A 20 -2.21 -19.43 -0.17
N PHE A 21 -3.52 -19.22 -0.11
CA PHE A 21 -4.18 -18.16 -0.87
C PHE A 21 -3.98 -16.78 -0.24
N GLN A 22 -3.94 -16.69 1.10
CA GLN A 22 -3.57 -15.45 1.81
C GLN A 22 -2.19 -14.96 1.40
N GLN A 23 -1.18 -15.83 1.47
CA GLN A 23 0.19 -15.51 1.06
C GLN A 23 0.25 -15.06 -0.40
N ARG A 24 -0.49 -15.73 -1.29
CA ARG A 24 -0.57 -15.33 -2.71
C ARG A 24 -1.20 -13.96 -2.90
N LEU A 25 -2.26 -13.63 -2.16
CA LEU A 25 -2.90 -12.31 -2.23
C LEU A 25 -1.94 -11.20 -1.78
N VAL A 26 -1.25 -11.42 -0.65
CA VAL A 26 -0.26 -10.46 -0.12
C VAL A 26 0.93 -10.31 -1.06
N GLN A 27 1.44 -11.42 -1.62
CA GLN A 27 2.53 -11.39 -2.59
C GLN A 27 2.15 -10.62 -3.88
N MET A 28 0.93 -10.83 -4.39
CA MET A 28 0.42 -10.08 -5.53
C MET A 28 0.26 -8.59 -5.21
N PHE A 29 -0.21 -8.26 -4.01
CA PHE A 29 -0.27 -6.88 -3.55
C PHE A 29 1.13 -6.24 -3.55
N VAL A 30 2.12 -6.87 -2.92
CA VAL A 30 3.50 -6.35 -2.87
C VAL A 30 4.05 -6.10 -4.27
N LYS A 31 3.91 -7.09 -5.17
CA LYS A 31 4.39 -7.00 -6.56
C LYS A 31 3.76 -5.83 -7.34
N ASN A 32 2.52 -5.48 -7.03
CA ASN A 32 1.80 -4.42 -7.73
C ASN A 32 1.97 -3.04 -7.06
N ALA A 33 2.17 -2.99 -5.74
CA ALA A 33 2.33 -1.76 -4.99
C ALA A 33 3.71 -1.13 -5.21
N GLN A 34 4.78 -1.93 -5.26
CA GLN A 34 6.16 -1.44 -5.41
C GLN A 34 6.34 -0.55 -6.67
N PRO A 35 5.95 -0.98 -7.89
CA PRO A 35 6.09 -0.12 -9.08
C PRO A 35 5.19 1.12 -9.03
N GLY A 36 4.05 1.06 -8.31
CA GLY A 36 3.15 2.19 -8.13
C GLY A 36 3.76 3.28 -7.24
N LEU A 37 4.43 2.90 -6.15
CA LEU A 37 5.17 3.83 -5.28
C LEU A 37 6.36 4.46 -5.99
N GLU A 38 7.09 3.68 -6.80
CA GLU A 38 8.16 4.22 -7.65
C GLU A 38 7.63 5.24 -8.66
N GLN A 39 6.49 4.97 -9.30
CA GLN A 39 5.85 5.92 -10.21
C GLN A 39 5.41 7.21 -9.50
N ILE A 40 4.87 7.11 -8.29
CA ILE A 40 4.55 8.28 -7.46
C ILE A 40 5.82 9.08 -7.16
N ARG A 41 6.93 8.42 -6.81
CA ARG A 41 8.20 9.09 -6.53
C ARG A 41 8.66 9.95 -7.71
N PHE A 42 8.64 9.39 -8.92
CA PHE A 42 9.00 10.14 -10.13
C PHE A 42 7.99 11.27 -10.41
N ALA A 43 6.69 11.00 -10.26
CA ALA A 43 5.64 11.98 -10.50
C ALA A 43 5.71 13.18 -9.55
N LEU A 44 6.14 12.98 -8.28
CA LEU A 44 6.39 14.07 -7.33
C LEU A 44 7.49 15.03 -7.83
N GLN A 45 8.55 14.51 -8.44
CA GLN A 45 9.67 15.33 -8.94
C GLN A 45 9.27 16.24 -10.10
N VAL A 46 8.35 15.78 -10.95
CA VAL A 46 7.89 16.52 -12.14
C VAL A 46 6.49 17.13 -11.97
N GLN A 47 5.94 17.09 -10.75
CA GLN A 47 4.60 17.57 -10.40
C GLN A 47 3.48 16.99 -11.29
N ASP A 48 3.59 15.72 -11.67
CA ASP A 48 2.55 14.99 -12.40
C ASP A 48 1.44 14.52 -11.45
N PHE A 49 0.52 15.46 -11.17
CA PHE A 49 -0.63 15.22 -10.30
C PHE A 49 -1.53 14.08 -10.78
N LEU A 50 -1.65 13.85 -12.09
CA LEU A 50 -2.51 12.80 -12.62
C LEU A 50 -1.94 11.42 -12.28
N THR A 51 -0.63 11.24 -12.44
CA THR A 51 0.03 9.98 -12.08
C THR A 51 -0.02 9.75 -10.58
N ILE A 52 0.21 10.78 -9.75
CA ILE A 52 0.11 10.66 -8.29
C ILE A 52 -1.30 10.22 -7.89
N GLU A 53 -2.34 10.88 -8.41
CA GLU A 53 -3.74 10.54 -8.11
C GLU A 53 -4.05 9.09 -8.47
N GLN A 54 -3.74 8.67 -9.70
CA GLN A 54 -4.08 7.34 -10.20
C GLN A 54 -3.38 6.22 -9.43
N GLN A 55 -2.08 6.39 -9.14
CA GLN A 55 -1.33 5.38 -8.40
C GLN A 55 -1.75 5.33 -6.93
N ALA A 56 -1.95 6.49 -6.29
CA ALA A 56 -2.44 6.55 -4.93
C ALA A 56 -3.83 5.89 -4.79
N HIS A 57 -4.75 6.14 -5.72
CA HIS A 57 -6.06 5.49 -5.77
C HIS A 57 -5.95 3.96 -5.89
N ARG A 58 -5.09 3.46 -6.79
CA ARG A 58 -4.86 2.02 -6.97
C ARG A 58 -4.28 1.37 -5.71
N ILE A 59 -3.26 1.99 -5.11
CA ILE A 59 -2.62 1.51 -3.88
C ILE A 59 -3.63 1.49 -2.74
N ARG A 60 -4.44 2.54 -2.58
CA ARG A 60 -5.51 2.62 -1.58
C ARG A 60 -6.46 1.42 -1.70
N GLY A 61 -6.97 1.16 -2.90
CA GLY A 61 -7.90 0.05 -3.13
C GLY A 61 -7.25 -1.32 -2.90
N ALA A 62 -6.03 -1.52 -3.41
CA ALA A 62 -5.32 -2.79 -3.28
C ALA A 62 -4.93 -3.10 -1.83
N SER A 63 -4.38 -2.12 -1.11
CA SER A 63 -4.01 -2.26 0.31
C SER A 63 -5.24 -2.49 1.18
N ALA A 64 -6.33 -1.74 0.94
CA ALA A 64 -7.59 -1.97 1.63
C ALA A 64 -8.12 -3.36 1.33
N ASN A 65 -8.00 -3.86 0.10
CA ASN A 65 -8.49 -5.18 -0.26
C ASN A 65 -7.81 -6.29 0.55
N VAL A 66 -6.49 -6.30 0.63
CA VAL A 66 -5.71 -7.33 1.35
C VAL A 66 -5.55 -7.07 2.85
N GLY A 67 -6.05 -5.94 3.34
CA GLY A 67 -6.05 -5.59 4.76
C GLY A 67 -4.73 -5.03 5.28
N VAL A 68 -3.95 -4.30 4.47
CA VAL A 68 -2.76 -3.62 5.00
C VAL A 68 -3.17 -2.43 5.86
N PHE A 69 -2.69 -2.39 7.10
CA PHE A 69 -2.97 -1.28 8.01
C PHE A 69 -2.29 0.01 7.53
N MET A 70 -2.91 1.16 7.83
CA MET A 70 -2.44 2.52 7.55
C MET A 70 -2.33 2.90 6.05
N MET A 71 -1.90 2.00 5.16
CA MET A 71 -1.70 2.29 3.74
C MET A 71 -2.94 2.87 3.03
N PRO A 72 -4.19 2.37 3.26
CA PRO A 72 -5.36 2.94 2.61
C PRO A 72 -5.60 4.42 2.95
N GLU A 73 -5.35 4.80 4.21
CA GLU A 73 -5.56 6.17 4.68
C GLU A 73 -4.49 7.11 4.13
N VAL A 74 -3.22 6.72 4.21
CA VAL A 74 -2.09 7.52 3.71
C VAL A 74 -2.20 7.70 2.18
N ALA A 75 -2.56 6.63 1.45
CA ALA A 75 -2.79 6.71 0.02
C ALA A 75 -4.00 7.60 -0.34
N ALA A 76 -5.07 7.60 0.47
CA ALA A 76 -6.20 8.50 0.26
C ALA A 76 -5.81 9.98 0.46
N GLN A 77 -4.91 10.27 1.39
CA GLN A 77 -4.39 11.63 1.61
C GLN A 77 -3.55 12.08 0.41
N LEU A 78 -2.69 11.21 -0.12
CA LEU A 78 -1.89 11.51 -1.31
C LEU A 78 -2.76 11.67 -2.57
N GLU A 79 -3.78 10.81 -2.74
CA GLU A 79 -4.80 10.93 -3.80
C GLU A 79 -5.50 12.29 -3.74
N ARG A 80 -5.90 12.72 -2.53
CA ARG A 80 -6.55 14.02 -2.31
C ARG A 80 -5.61 15.19 -2.61
N GLN A 81 -4.37 15.14 -2.14
CA GLN A 81 -3.37 16.18 -2.38
C GLN A 81 -3.11 16.39 -3.88
N ALA A 82 -3.02 15.28 -4.62
CA ALA A 82 -2.88 15.33 -6.07
C ALA A 82 -4.07 16.02 -6.76
N ARG A 83 -5.31 15.72 -6.33
CA ARG A 83 -6.53 16.38 -6.83
C ARG A 83 -6.56 17.88 -6.53
N GLU A 84 -6.13 18.25 -5.33
CA GLU A 84 -6.04 19.64 -4.88
C GLU A 84 -4.80 20.36 -5.45
N LYS A 85 -3.94 19.65 -6.19
CA LYS A 85 -2.67 20.13 -6.74
C LYS A 85 -1.72 20.71 -5.68
N THR A 86 -1.69 20.09 -4.51
CA THR A 86 -0.78 20.42 -3.41
C THR A 86 0.20 19.27 -3.18
N LEU A 87 1.44 19.58 -2.82
CA LEU A 87 2.47 18.56 -2.53
C LEU A 87 3.06 18.70 -1.13
N GLU A 88 2.48 19.56 -0.29
CA GLU A 88 2.93 19.73 1.10
C GLU A 88 2.79 18.41 1.87
N GLY A 89 3.88 17.89 2.40
CA GLY A 89 3.88 16.61 3.11
C GLY A 89 3.77 15.36 2.20
N ALA A 90 3.79 15.51 0.87
CA ALA A 90 3.56 14.39 -0.05
C ALA A 90 4.73 13.40 -0.07
N THR A 91 5.96 13.88 0.09
CA THR A 91 7.16 13.03 0.20
C THR A 91 7.12 12.18 1.45
N GLU A 92 6.76 12.77 2.58
CA GLU A 92 6.66 12.10 3.89
C GLU A 92 5.56 11.03 3.87
N ARG A 93 4.45 11.29 3.16
CA ARG A 93 3.40 10.29 2.94
C ARG A 93 3.87 9.15 2.04
N LEU A 94 4.64 9.45 0.98
CA LEU A 94 5.21 8.42 0.14
C LEU A 94 6.17 7.53 0.94
N GLU A 95 7.06 8.11 1.74
CA GLU A 95 7.96 7.37 2.63
C GLU A 95 7.19 6.49 3.61
N ALA A 96 6.11 7.01 4.21
CA ALA A 96 5.24 6.22 5.07
C ALA A 96 4.57 5.04 4.35
N LEU A 97 4.21 5.16 3.07
CA LEU A 97 3.69 4.05 2.27
C LEU A 97 4.77 3.01 1.97
N GLU A 98 5.98 3.44 1.68
CA GLU A 98 7.12 2.56 1.41
C GLU A 98 7.53 1.78 2.65
N ASP A 99 7.60 2.43 3.81
CA ASP A 99 7.86 1.79 5.11
C ASP A 99 6.81 0.73 5.44
N GLN A 100 5.53 1.00 5.16
CA GLN A 100 4.47 0.01 5.36
C GLN A 100 4.59 -1.16 4.38
N LEU A 101 4.93 -0.88 3.12
CA LEU A 101 5.15 -1.95 2.15
C LEU A 101 6.33 -2.85 2.55
N GLU A 102 7.39 -2.28 3.12
CA GLU A 102 8.54 -3.03 3.61
C GLU A 102 8.16 -3.93 4.79
N LYS A 103 7.39 -3.42 5.77
CA LYS A 103 6.85 -4.25 6.86
C LYS A 103 6.02 -5.43 6.34
N VAL A 104 5.24 -5.22 5.27
CA VAL A 104 4.46 -6.30 4.65
C VAL A 104 5.37 -7.34 3.98
N LYS A 105 6.47 -6.92 3.33
CA LYS A 105 7.48 -7.84 2.79
C LYS A 105 8.13 -8.65 3.90
N ASP A 106 8.62 -7.99 4.95
CA ASP A 106 9.23 -8.64 6.11
C ASP A 106 8.28 -9.66 6.75
N PHE A 107 7.00 -9.30 6.89
CA PHE A 107 5.98 -10.20 7.40
C PHE A 107 5.77 -11.42 6.49
N LEU A 108 5.72 -11.21 5.16
CA LEU A 108 5.54 -12.27 4.20
C LEU A 108 6.73 -13.24 4.17
N GLU A 109 7.97 -12.74 4.29
CA GLU A 109 9.19 -13.55 4.34
C GLU A 109 9.26 -14.43 5.60
N ASN A 110 8.76 -13.90 6.72
CA ASN A 110 8.75 -14.60 8.01
C ASN A 110 7.42 -15.32 8.29
N TRP A 111 6.54 -15.46 7.30
CA TRP A 111 5.22 -16.09 7.46
C TRP A 111 5.37 -17.61 7.62
N VAL A 112 5.48 -18.08 8.86
CA VAL A 112 5.48 -19.50 9.22
C VAL A 112 4.05 -20.01 9.44
N LEU A 113 3.76 -21.22 8.96
CA LEU A 113 2.48 -21.94 9.08
C LEU A 113 2.18 -22.40 10.52
#